data_AF-A0A9D6WGL2-F1
#
_entry.id   AF-A0A9D6WGL2-F1
#
_cell.length_a   1.000
_cell.length_b   1.000
_cell.length_c   1.000
_cell.angle_alpha   90.00
_cell.angle_beta   90.00
_cell.angle_gamma   90.00
#
_symmetry.space_group_name_H-M   'P 1'
#
loop_
_entity.id
_entity.type
_entity.pdbx_description
1 polymer ?
#
loop_
_entity_poly.entity_id
_entity_poly.type
_entity_poly.pdbx_seq_one_letter_code
_entity_poly.pdbx_strand_id
1 'polypeptide(L)'
;MSRSWLLYLDDLIASAEKIGRMVSGRTLDSFNADEAVFDAVLFNLQVIGEAAEKLPDEVRATMPEAGGSGPARMRDLIAHHYFAVDAEMIWEVATVHVPRLLAEAREIRSKADRV
;
A
#
# COMPACT_ATOMS: atom_id res chain seq x y z
N MET A 1 -16.84 -16.51 9.53
CA MET A 1 -17.40 -15.40 8.75
C MET A 1 -16.31 -14.93 7.79
N SER A 2 -16.57 -14.87 6.49
CA SER A 2 -15.63 -14.25 5.55
C SER A 2 -15.71 -12.74 5.71
N ARG A 3 -14.55 -12.07 5.76
CA ARG A 3 -14.45 -10.60 5.74
C ARG A 3 -14.86 -10.11 4.34
N SER A 4 -15.69 -9.07 4.27
CA SER A 4 -16.06 -8.44 2.99
C SER A 4 -14.83 -7.82 2.32
N TRP A 5 -14.70 -7.95 1.01
CA TRP A 5 -13.62 -7.33 0.24
C TRP A 5 -13.61 -5.80 0.35
N LEU A 6 -14.78 -5.19 0.59
CA LEU A 6 -14.89 -3.75 0.86
C LEU A 6 -14.13 -3.34 2.12
N LEU A 7 -14.10 -4.19 3.14
CA LEU A 7 -13.33 -3.92 4.36
C LEU A 7 -11.82 -4.05 4.13
N TYR A 8 -11.39 -4.90 3.19
CA TYR A 8 -9.99 -4.93 2.78
C TYR A 8 -9.63 -3.68 1.97
N LEU A 9 -10.52 -3.22 1.09
CA LEU A 9 -10.34 -1.96 0.37
C LEU A 9 -10.21 -0.76 1.34
N ASP A 10 -11.00 -0.74 2.41
CA ASP A 10 -10.89 0.29 3.46
C ASP A 10 -9.56 0.23 4.21
N ASP A 11 -9.06 -0.98 4.53
CA ASP A 11 -7.75 -1.14 5.16
C ASP A 11 -6.63 -0.59 4.26
N LEU A 12 -6.68 -0.92 2.96
CA LEU A 12 -5.72 -0.42 1.96
C LEU A 12 -5.73 1.10 1.92
N ILE A 13 -6.91 1.73 1.83
CA ILE A 13 -7.05 3.20 1.82
C ILE A 13 -6.47 3.79 3.10
N ALA A 14 -6.84 3.26 4.26
CA ALA A 14 -6.38 3.76 5.55
C ALA A 14 -4.85 3.64 5.72
N SER A 15 -4.26 2.54 5.26
CA SER A 15 -2.81 2.33 5.30
C SER A 15 -2.07 3.22 4.30
N ALA A 16 -2.58 3.40 3.09
CA ALA A 16 -1.99 4.30 2.12
C ALA A 16 -2.02 5.77 2.59
N GLU A 17 -3.12 6.19 3.23
CA GLU A 17 -3.20 7.52 3.85
C GLU A 17 -2.22 7.70 5.02
N LYS A 18 -2.01 6.66 5.84
CA LYS A 18 -1.00 6.68 6.91
C LYS A 18 0.40 6.88 6.34
N ILE A 19 0.76 6.11 5.31
CA ILE A 19 2.04 6.26 4.61
C ILE A 19 2.18 7.68 4.08
N GLY A 20 1.17 8.20 3.38
CA GLY A 20 1.18 9.57 2.85
C GLY A 20 1.47 10.62 3.93
N ARG A 21 0.86 10.51 5.11
CA ARG A 21 1.14 11.41 6.24
C ARG A 21 2.56 11.25 6.79
N MET A 22 3.08 10.03 6.82
CA MET A 22 4.42 9.74 7.35
C MET A 22 5.54 10.28 6.46
N VAL A 23 5.37 10.22 5.14
CA VAL A 23 6.38 10.69 4.16
C VAL A 23 6.22 12.17 3.77
N SER A 24 5.06 12.76 4.04
CA SER A 24 4.79 14.16 3.71
C SER A 24 5.80 15.11 4.37
N GLY A 25 6.45 15.96 3.56
CA GLY A 25 7.42 16.94 4.04
C GLY A 25 8.78 16.36 4.44
N ARG A 26 9.02 15.06 4.21
CA ARG A 26 10.30 14.41 4.43
C ARG A 26 11.13 14.33 3.15
N THR A 27 12.44 14.26 3.33
CA THR A 27 13.40 13.81 2.30
C THR A 27 13.75 12.35 2.53
N LEU A 28 14.32 11.69 1.52
CA LEU A 28 14.86 10.32 1.64
C LEU A 28 15.81 10.20 2.85
N ASP A 29 16.75 11.13 3.01
CA ASP A 29 17.69 11.10 4.14
C ASP A 29 16.98 11.17 5.49
N SER A 30 16.00 12.06 5.64
CA SER A 30 15.22 12.20 6.88
C SER A 30 14.28 11.03 7.15
N PHE A 31 13.90 10.28 6.12
CA PHE A 31 13.11 9.06 6.21
C PHE A 31 14.00 7.89 6.64
N ASN A 32 15.16 7.73 5.99
CA ASN A 32 16.14 6.70 6.29
C ASN A 32 16.72 6.84 7.71
N ALA A 33 16.85 8.07 8.22
CA ALA A 33 17.34 8.33 9.57
C ALA A 33 16.29 8.12 10.69
N ASP A 34 15.02 7.90 10.36
CA ASP A 34 13.90 7.78 11.31
C ASP A 34 13.35 6.34 11.29
N GLU A 35 14.00 5.45 12.04
CA GLU A 35 13.69 4.00 12.09
C GLU A 35 12.21 3.74 12.41
N ALA A 36 11.62 4.52 13.30
CA ALA A 36 10.21 4.35 13.68
C ALA A 36 9.26 4.64 12.51
N VAL A 37 9.57 5.66 11.70
CA VAL A 37 8.79 5.97 10.50
C VAL A 37 9.04 4.93 9.41
N PHE A 38 10.29 4.51 9.23
CA PHE A 38 10.63 3.46 8.28
C PHE A 38 9.84 2.17 8.56
N ASP A 39 9.90 1.67 9.80
CA ASP A 39 9.18 0.46 10.22
C ASP A 39 7.66 0.62 10.11
N ALA A 40 7.13 1.79 10.45
CA ALA A 40 5.71 2.08 10.30
C ALA A 40 5.28 2.06 8.83
N VAL A 41 6.10 2.56 7.90
CA VAL A 41 5.83 2.48 6.45
C VAL A 41 5.86 1.02 5.99
N LEU A 42 6.87 0.23 6.38
CA LEU A 42 6.94 -1.19 6.04
C LEU A 42 5.70 -1.98 6.48
N PHE A 43 5.25 -1.78 7.71
CA PHE A 43 4.03 -2.43 8.21
C PHE A 43 2.80 -2.05 7.38
N ASN A 44 2.64 -0.77 7.03
CA ASN A 44 1.50 -0.34 6.21
C ASN A 44 1.58 -0.87 4.77
N LEU A 45 2.78 -1.01 4.20
CA LEU A 45 2.96 -1.67 2.90
C LEU A 45 2.56 -3.16 2.95
N GLN A 46 2.87 -3.84 4.06
CA GLN A 46 2.44 -5.21 4.30
C GLN A 46 0.91 -5.34 4.32
N VAL A 47 0.23 -4.42 5.02
CA VAL A 47 -1.25 -4.37 5.09
C VAL A 47 -1.83 -4.09 3.70
N ILE A 48 -1.27 -3.16 2.94
CA ILE A 48 -1.70 -2.86 1.58
C ILE A 48 -1.59 -4.11 0.69
N GLY A 49 -0.47 -4.84 0.76
CA GLY A 49 -0.27 -6.05 -0.02
C GLY A 49 -1.26 -7.16 0.30
N GLU A 50 -1.51 -7.41 1.59
CA GLU A 50 -2.54 -8.37 2.03
C GLU A 50 -3.94 -7.95 1.56
N ALA A 51 -4.30 -6.70 1.79
CA ALA A 51 -5.61 -6.17 1.41
C ALA A 51 -5.84 -6.25 -0.10
N ALA A 52 -4.83 -5.88 -0.91
CA ALA A 52 -4.89 -5.95 -2.36
C ALA A 52 -5.08 -7.39 -2.85
N GLU A 53 -4.46 -8.40 -2.20
CA GLU A 53 -4.65 -9.81 -2.56
C GLU A 53 -6.09 -10.28 -2.35
N LYS A 54 -6.81 -9.73 -1.37
CA LYS A 54 -8.19 -10.12 -1.03
C LYS A 54 -9.26 -9.39 -1.83
N LEU A 55 -8.88 -8.46 -2.71
CA LEU A 55 -9.81 -7.83 -3.64
C LEU A 55 -10.21 -8.84 -4.74
N PRO A 56 -11.47 -8.83 -5.21
CA PRO A 56 -11.90 -9.66 -6.34
C PRO A 56 -11.07 -9.38 -7.59
N ASP A 57 -10.88 -10.38 -8.44
CA ASP A 57 -10.08 -10.27 -9.67
C ASP A 57 -10.60 -9.15 -10.57
N GLU A 58 -11.92 -9.00 -10.71
CA GLU A 58 -12.51 -7.95 -11.54
C GLU A 58 -12.20 -6.55 -11.00
N VAL A 59 -12.10 -6.41 -9.68
CA VAL A 59 -11.74 -5.14 -9.03
C VAL A 59 -10.26 -4.85 -9.23
N ARG A 60 -9.38 -5.83 -8.96
CA ARG A 60 -7.93 -5.67 -9.14
C ARG A 60 -7.56 -5.33 -10.58
N ALA A 61 -8.25 -5.93 -11.56
CA ALA A 61 -8.04 -5.65 -12.97
C ALA A 61 -8.32 -4.19 -13.36
N THR A 62 -9.09 -3.45 -12.56
CA THR A 62 -9.40 -2.02 -12.78
C THR A 62 -8.44 -1.07 -12.08
N MET A 63 -7.47 -1.60 -11.32
CA MET A 63 -6.50 -0.81 -10.55
C MET A 63 -5.11 -1.05 -11.13
N PRO A 64 -4.63 -0.26 -12.11
CA PRO A 64 -3.31 -0.45 -12.72
C PRO A 64 -2.15 -0.58 -11.72
N GLU A 65 -2.19 0.18 -10.62
CA GLU A 65 -1.15 0.15 -9.58
C GLU A 65 -1.25 -1.10 -8.68
N ALA A 66 -2.46 -1.65 -8.51
CA ALA A 66 -2.64 -2.98 -7.94
C ALA A 66 -2.49 -4.11 -8.98
N GLY A 67 -2.46 -3.74 -10.26
CA GLY A 67 -2.46 -4.61 -11.41
C GLY A 67 -1.13 -5.35 -11.56
N GLY A 68 -1.22 -6.64 -11.87
CA GLY A 68 -0.08 -7.53 -11.72
C GLY A 68 0.14 -7.94 -10.26
N SER A 69 1.35 -8.33 -9.92
CA SER A 69 1.70 -8.82 -8.59
C SER A 69 2.43 -7.77 -7.75
N GLY A 70 2.25 -6.46 -8.01
CA GLY A 70 3.05 -5.40 -7.39
C GLY A 70 2.95 -5.36 -5.85
N PRO A 71 1.77 -5.04 -5.28
CA PRO A 71 1.56 -5.06 -3.84
C PRO A 71 1.85 -6.41 -3.18
N ALA A 72 1.51 -7.52 -3.84
CA ALA A 72 1.79 -8.87 -3.35
C ALA A 72 3.31 -9.17 -3.31
N ARG A 73 4.06 -8.79 -4.34
CA ARG A 73 5.53 -8.94 -4.37
C ARG A 73 6.21 -8.04 -3.37
N MET A 74 5.70 -6.83 -3.16
CA MET A 74 6.20 -5.93 -2.11
C MET A 74 6.02 -6.57 -0.73
N ARG A 75 4.84 -7.12 -0.46
CA ARG A 75 4.56 -7.89 0.76
C ARG A 75 5.53 -9.05 0.94
N ASP A 76 5.73 -9.84 -0.11
CA ASP A 76 6.60 -11.02 -0.06
C ASP A 76 8.09 -10.63 0.09
N LEU A 77 8.51 -9.52 -0.50
CA LEU A 77 9.86 -8.95 -0.33
C LEU A 77 10.05 -8.51 1.13
N ILE A 78 9.13 -7.73 1.69
CA ILE A 78 9.21 -7.25 3.07
C ILE A 78 9.15 -8.41 4.07
N ALA A 79 8.33 -9.43 3.83
CA ALA A 79 8.19 -10.55 4.76
C ALA A 79 9.33 -11.57 4.70
N HIS A 80 9.81 -11.91 3.51
CA HIS A 80 10.72 -13.04 3.31
C HIS A 80 12.14 -12.65 2.88
N HIS A 81 12.31 -11.44 2.36
CA HIS A 81 13.57 -10.91 1.88
C HIS A 81 13.89 -9.56 2.55
N TYR A 82 13.48 -9.38 3.81
CA TYR A 82 13.63 -8.13 4.56
C TYR A 82 15.08 -7.63 4.59
N PHE A 83 16.07 -8.52 4.52
CA PHE A 83 17.50 -8.18 4.45
C PHE A 83 17.92 -7.49 3.15
N ALA A 84 17.09 -7.57 2.10
CA ALA A 84 17.30 -6.94 0.80
C ALA A 84 16.43 -5.69 0.61
N VAL A 85 15.67 -5.29 1.64
CA VAL A 85 14.89 -4.06 1.63
C VAL A 85 15.81 -2.89 1.97
N ASP A 86 15.90 -1.92 1.06
CA ASP A 86 16.61 -0.67 1.28
C ASP A 86 15.67 0.55 1.31
N ALA A 87 16.15 1.63 1.91
CA ALA A 87 15.34 2.83 2.13
C ALA A 87 14.96 3.57 0.86
N GLU A 88 15.77 3.52 -0.20
CA GLU A 88 15.50 4.18 -1.46
C GLU A 88 14.32 3.52 -2.17
N MET A 89 14.31 2.19 -2.21
CA MET A 89 13.20 1.40 -2.76
C MET A 89 11.89 1.67 -2.01
N ILE A 90 11.91 1.62 -0.67
CA ILE A 90 10.70 1.84 0.13
C ILE A 90 10.21 3.28 0.01
N TRP A 91 11.13 4.23 -0.10
CA TRP A 91 10.80 5.63 -0.33
C TRP A 91 10.11 5.84 -1.69
N GLU A 92 10.62 5.24 -2.76
CA GLU A 92 9.99 5.29 -4.09
C GLU A 92 8.56 4.71 -4.03
N VAL A 93 8.40 3.53 -3.44
CA VAL A 93 7.10 2.89 -3.26
C VAL A 93 6.14 3.80 -2.48
N ALA A 94 6.58 4.35 -1.36
CA ALA A 94 5.76 5.17 -0.49
C ALA A 94 5.37 6.53 -1.10
N THR A 95 6.23 7.12 -1.94
CA THR A 95 6.03 8.48 -2.47
C THR A 95 5.49 8.52 -3.90
N VAL A 96 5.65 7.44 -4.67
CA VAL A 96 5.21 7.37 -6.07
C VAL A 96 4.04 6.41 -6.24
N HIS A 97 4.20 5.17 -5.80
CA HIS A 97 3.26 4.09 -6.07
C HIS A 97 2.04 4.12 -5.14
N VAL A 98 2.26 4.28 -3.83
CA VAL A 98 1.18 4.34 -2.83
C VAL A 98 0.16 5.46 -3.11
N PRO A 99 0.55 6.70 -3.49
CA PRO A 99 -0.42 7.75 -3.83
C PRO A 99 -1.29 7.42 -5.04
N ARG A 100 -0.74 6.75 -6.07
CA ARG A 100 -1.50 6.30 -7.24
C ARG A 100 -2.51 5.22 -6.86
N LEU A 101 -2.05 4.23 -6.11
CA LEU A 101 -2.90 3.15 -5.59
C LEU A 101 -4.05 3.69 -4.74
N LEU A 102 -3.77 4.69 -3.89
CA LEU A 102 -4.78 5.35 -3.07
C LEU A 102 -5.86 6.05 -3.92
N ALA A 103 -5.46 6.72 -5.00
CA ALA A 103 -6.40 7.39 -5.90
C ALA A 103 -7.34 6.38 -6.57
N GLU A 104 -6.79 5.28 -7.10
CA GLU A 104 -7.54 4.17 -7.69
C GLU A 104 -8.50 3.54 -6.68
N ALA A 105 -8.01 3.21 -5.48
CA ALA A 105 -8.81 2.58 -4.43
C ALA A 105 -10.00 3.45 -3.99
N ARG A 106 -9.81 4.77 -3.87
CA ARG A 106 -10.88 5.71 -3.56
C ARG A 106 -11.92 5.80 -4.67
N GLU A 107 -11.49 5.76 -5.93
CA GLU A 107 -12.42 5.74 -7.06
C GLU A 107 -13.32 4.50 -7.00
N ILE A 108 -12.73 3.32 -6.79
CA ILE A 108 -13.48 2.06 -6.63
C ILE A 108 -14.42 2.13 -5.44
N ARG A 109 -13.96 2.62 -4.28
CA ARG A 109 -14.80 2.71 -3.09
C ARG A 109 -16.00 3.63 -3.32
N SER A 110 -15.81 4.77 -3.97
CA SER A 110 -16.89 5.71 -4.28
C SER A 110 -17.97 5.12 -5.21
N LYS A 111 -17.59 4.21 -6.11
CA LYS A 111 -18.53 3.50 -6.99
C LYS A 111 -19.32 2.44 -6.22
N ALA A 112 -18.70 1.79 -5.25
CA ALA A 112 -19.36 0.79 -4.40
C ALA A 112 -20.42 1.39 -3.48
N ASP A 113 -20.27 2.65 -3.04
CA ASP A 113 -21.27 3.36 -2.23
C ASP A 113 -22.54 3.77 -3.02
N ARG A 114 -22.51 3.66 -4.35
CA ARG A 114 -23.60 4.08 -5.26
C ARG A 114 -24.51 2.93 -5.70
N VAL A 115 -24.30 1.72 -5.17
CA VAL A 115 -25.08 0.50 -5.45
C VAL A 115 -25.83 0.10 -4.19
#